data_AF-A0A151TND0-F1
#
_entry.id   AF-A0A151TND0-F1
#
_cell.length_a   1.000
_cell.length_b   1.000
_cell.length_c   1.000
_cell.angle_alpha   90.00
_cell.angle_beta   90.00
_cell.angle_gamma   90.00
#
_symmetry.space_group_name_H-M   'P 1'
#
loop_
_entity.id
_entity.type
_entity.pdbx_description
1 polymer ?
#
loop_
_entity_poly.entity_id
_entity_poly.type
_entity_poly.pdbx_seq_one_letter_code
_entity_poly.pdbx_strand_id
1 'polypeptide(L)' 'MDLSLREEEPPALTPESTIVQRTSHEKWEHSNRVCLMVMKYTMEKSIRQSILENDKAKDFLRLVGEKFKAFDKIQKG' A
#
# COMPACT_ATOMS: atom_id res chain seq x y z
N MET A 1 5.40 8.18 8.35
CA MET A 1 5.25 8.10 6.88
C MET A 1 4.76 6.73 6.44
N ASP A 2 5.21 5.66 7.09
CA ASP A 2 4.97 4.26 6.72
C ASP A 2 4.04 3.52 7.70
N LEU A 3 3.22 4.26 8.45
CA LEU A 3 2.25 3.72 9.40
C LEU A 3 1.35 2.66 8.72
N SER A 4 0.85 2.97 7.52
CA SER A 4 0.02 2.08 6.70
C SER A 4 0.70 0.78 6.27
N LEU A 5 2.04 0.71 6.32
CA LEU A 5 2.79 -0.50 6.01
C LEU A 5 3.00 -1.38 7.25
N ARG A 6 2.99 -0.78 8.45
CA ARG A 6 3.28 -1.45 9.73
C ARG A 6 2.03 -1.86 10.49
N GLU A 7 0.98 -1.04 10.41
CA GLU A 7 -0.27 -1.25 11.13
C GLU A 7 -1.36 -1.79 10.18
N GLU A 8 -2.35 -2.45 10.76
CA GLU A 8 -3.55 -2.84 10.02
C GLU A 8 -4.42 -1.62 9.71
N GLU A 9 -5.28 -1.76 8.71
CA GLU A 9 -6.25 -0.72 8.37
C GLU A 9 -7.16 -0.43 9.57
N PRO A 10 -7.29 0.85 9.98
CA PRO A 10 -8.18 1.21 11.06
C PRO A 10 -9.63 0.89 10.65
N PRO A 11 -10.51 0.55 11.61
CA PRO A 11 -11.93 0.37 11.32
C PRO A 11 -12.54 1.61 10.68
N ALA A 12 -13.54 1.40 9.83
CA ALA A 12 -14.31 2.48 9.23
C ALA A 12 -14.87 3.41 10.32
N LEU A 13 -14.72 4.71 10.11
CA LEU A 13 -15.23 5.71 11.03
C LEU A 13 -16.76 5.70 11.04
N THR A 14 -17.34 5.80 12.24
CA THR A 14 -18.78 5.97 12.48
C THR A 14 -19.06 7.38 13.03
N PRO A 15 -20.33 7.82 13.07
CA PRO A 15 -20.69 9.10 13.72
C PRO A 15 -20.21 9.19 15.18
N GLU A 16 -20.18 8.08 15.90
CA GLU A 16 -19.77 7.97 17.30
C GLU A 16 -18.25 7.91 17.50
N SER A 17 -17.46 7.90 16.41
CA SER A 17 -16.01 7.80 16.49
C SER A 17 -15.41 9.00 17.22
N THR A 18 -14.55 8.69 18.19
CA THR A 18 -13.82 9.67 18.99
C THR A 18 -12.84 10.48 18.14
N ILE A 19 -12.44 11.65 18.64
CA ILE A 19 -11.40 12.48 18.00
C ILE A 19 -10.13 11.67 17.77
N VAL A 20 -9.72 10.86 18.76
CA VAL A 20 -8.53 10.01 18.66
C VAL A 20 -8.65 9.00 17.53
N GLN A 21 -9.80 8.32 17.39
CA GLN A 21 -10.02 7.37 16.29
C GLN A 21 -9.97 8.05 14.92
N ARG A 22 -10.62 9.23 14.79
CA ARG A 22 -10.60 10.02 13.56
C ARG A 22 -9.19 10.46 13.18
N THR A 23 -8.44 11.00 14.14
CA THR A 23 -7.04 11.41 13.92
C THR A 23 -6.14 10.23 13.55
N SER A 24 -6.32 9.07 14.18
CA SER A 24 -5.56 7.86 13.81
C SER A 24 -5.89 7.40 12.40
N HIS A 25 -7.17 7.40 12.02
CA HIS A 25 -7.61 7.08 10.66
C HIS A 25 -6.99 8.02 9.61
N GLU A 26 -7.08 9.34 9.83
CA GLU A 26 -6.48 10.34 8.92
C GLU A 26 -4.96 10.16 8.78
N LYS A 27 -4.25 9.89 9.88
CA LYS A 27 -2.80 9.61 9.85
C LYS A 27 -2.48 8.36 9.04
N TRP A 28 -3.29 7.31 9.21
CA TRP A 28 -3.13 6.07 8.46
C TRP A 28 -3.40 6.28 6.96
N GLU A 29 -4.49 6.94 6.60
CA GLU A 29 -4.84 7.25 5.20
C GLU A 29 -3.78 8.14 4.53
N HIS A 30 -3.30 9.16 5.25
CA HIS A 30 -2.22 10.01 4.74
C HIS A 30 -0.96 9.18 4.48
N SER A 31 -0.56 8.33 5.43
CA SER A 31 0.55 7.40 5.27
C SER A 31 0.34 6.48 4.07
N ASN A 32 -0.85 5.91 3.92
CA ASN A 32 -1.22 5.01 2.84
C ASN A 32 -1.04 5.66 1.46
N ARG A 33 -1.58 6.88 1.30
CA ARG A 33 -1.45 7.64 0.05
C ARG A 33 0.00 8.00 -0.26
N VAL A 34 0.77 8.44 0.74
CA VAL A 34 2.18 8.82 0.56
C VAL A 34 3.01 7.60 0.18
N CYS A 35 2.86 6.47 0.88
CA CYS A 35 3.57 5.24 0.56
C CYS A 35 3.25 4.74 -0.85
N LEU A 36 1.97 4.72 -1.24
CA LEU A 36 1.56 4.37 -2.60
C LEU A 36 2.19 5.27 -3.66
N MET A 37 2.19 6.58 -3.43
CA MET A 37 2.77 7.55 -4.35
C MET A 37 4.27 7.33 -4.52
N VAL A 38 5.01 7.14 -3.42
CA VAL A 38 6.45 6.89 -3.45
C VAL A 38 6.77 5.58 -4.18
N MET A 39 6.05 4.49 -3.86
CA MET A 39 6.25 3.21 -4.55
C MET A 39 5.94 3.32 -6.04
N LYS A 40 4.78 3.88 -6.41
CA LYS A 40 4.42 4.06 -7.83
C LYS A 40 5.44 4.94 -8.55
N TYR A 41 5.89 6.04 -7.95
CA TYR A 41 6.85 6.97 -8.56
C TYR A 41 8.24 6.36 -8.78
N THR A 42 8.74 5.62 -7.79
CA THR A 42 10.07 4.98 -7.86
C THR A 42 10.11 3.76 -8.78
N MET A 43 8.96 3.18 -9.10
CA MET A 43 8.86 2.04 -10.00
C MET A 43 8.85 2.46 -11.46
N GLU A 44 9.56 1.68 -12.28
CA GLU A 44 9.57 1.81 -13.73
C GLU A 44 8.16 1.55 -14.31
N LYS A 45 7.84 2.25 -15.40
CA LYS A 45 6.48 2.33 -15.93
C LYS A 45 5.97 0.95 -16.37
N SER A 46 6.81 0.12 -17.00
CA SER A 46 6.41 -1.21 -17.46
C SER A 46 6.01 -2.12 -16.29
N ILE A 47 6.77 -2.08 -15.19
CA ILE A 47 6.44 -2.83 -13.97
C ILE A 47 5.15 -2.31 -13.36
N ARG A 48 4.99 -0.98 -13.26
CA ARG A 48 3.78 -0.35 -12.71
C ARG A 48 2.52 -0.75 -13.48
N GLN A 49 2.60 -0.82 -14.82
CA GLN A 49 1.48 -1.24 -15.68
C GLN A 49 1.15 -2.73 -15.57
N SER A 50 2.10 -3.56 -15.11
CA SER A 50 1.90 -5.00 -14.92
C SER A 50 1.21 -5.38 -13.59
N ILE A 51 1.11 -4.43 -12.66
CA ILE A 51 0.53 -4.61 -11.32
C ILE A 51 -0.90 -4.09 -11.34
N LEU A 52 -1.81 -4.85 -10.72
CA LEU A 52 -3.20 -4.43 -10.56
C LEU A 52 -3.27 -3.14 -9.74
N GLU A 53 -4.16 -2.23 -10.14
CA GLU A 53 -4.37 -1.01 -9.39
C GLU A 53 -4.85 -1.33 -7.97
N ASN A 54 -4.21 -0.68 -6.99
CA ASN A 54 -4.50 -0.89 -5.58
C ASN A 54 -4.38 0.43 -4.83
N ASP A 55 -5.32 0.62 -3.93
CA ASP A 55 -5.60 1.76 -3.07
C ASP A 55 -5.05 1.57 -1.66
N LYS A 56 -4.48 0.40 -1.34
CA LYS A 56 -3.77 0.09 -0.09
C LYS A 56 -2.28 -0.16 -0.34
N ALA A 57 -1.44 0.59 0.35
CA ALA A 57 0.02 0.54 0.25
C ALA A 57 0.58 -0.84 0.56
N LYS A 58 0.08 -1.47 1.63
CA LYS A 58 0.52 -2.79 2.07
C LYS A 58 0.21 -3.88 1.03
N ASP A 59 -0.98 -3.82 0.43
CA ASP A 59 -1.38 -4.76 -0.62
C ASP A 59 -0.61 -4.54 -1.92
N PHE A 60 -0.43 -3.27 -2.31
CA PHE A 60 0.40 -2.93 -3.45
C PHE A 60 1.83 -3.47 -3.28
N LEU A 61 2.44 -3.28 -2.12
CA LEU A 61 3.78 -3.81 -1.82
C LEU A 61 3.84 -5.35 -1.90
N ARG A 62 2.79 -6.04 -1.43
CA ARG A 62 2.68 -7.50 -1.56
C ARG A 62 2.63 -7.93 -3.02
N LEU A 63 1.79 -7.28 -3.85
CA LEU A 63 1.68 -7.57 -5.28
C LEU A 63 3.00 -7.36 -6.01
N VAL A 64 3.74 -6.29 -5.67
CA VAL A 64 5.09 -6.05 -6.18
C VAL A 64 5.99 -7.25 -5.85
N GLY A 65 6.04 -7.67 -4.59
CA GLY A 65 6.85 -8.81 -4.15
C GLY A 65 6.48 -10.13 -4.84
N GLU A 66 5.19 -10.38 -5.07
CA GLU A 66 4.71 -11.57 -5.80
C GLU A 66 5.15 -11.56 -7.26
N LYS A 67 5.07 -10.41 -7.94
CA LYS A 67 5.57 -10.27 -9.32
C LYS A 67 7.06 -10.59 -9.41
N PHE A 68 7.88 -10.02 -8.52
CA PHE A 68 9.32 -10.31 -8.50
C PHE A 68 9.63 -11.79 -8.24
N LYS A 69 8.90 -12.44 -7.33
CA LYS A 69 9.02 -13.90 -7.10
C LYS A 69 8.65 -14.72 -8.34
N ALA A 70 7.62 -14.31 -9.09
CA ALA A 70 7.24 -14.98 -10.32
C ALA A 70 8.33 -14.82 -11.40
N PHE A 71 8.92 -13.63 -11.54
CA PHE A 71 10.04 -13.40 -12.46
C PHE A 71 11.28 -14.27 -12.13
N ASP A 72 11.67 -14.37 -10.85
CA ASP A 72 12.83 -15.21 -10.44
C ASP A 72 12.60 -16.70 -10.75
N LYS A 73 11.37 -17.19 -10.60
CA LYS A 73 11.02 -18.58 -10.95
C LYS A 73 11.10 -18.86 -12.45
N ILE A 74 10.75 -17.88 -13.30
CA ILE A 74 10.81 -18.02 -14.75
C ILE A 74 12.26 -17.98 -15.25
N GLN A 75 13.12 -17.19 -14.61
CA GLN A 75 14.51 -17.00 -15.04
C GLN A 75 15.44 -18.15 -14.64
N LYS A 76 15.02 -19.01 -13.70
CA LYS A 76 15.75 -20.20 -13.23
C LYS A 76 15.28 -21.52 -13.87
N GLY A 77 14.38 -21.47 -14.85
CA GLY A 77 13.99 -22.61 -15.69
C GLY A 77 14.70 -22.58 -17.02
#